data_AF-A0A4Q8QJE1-F1
#
_entry.id   AF-A0A4Q8QJE1-F1
#
_cell.length_a   1.000
_cell.length_b   1.000
_cell.length_c   1.000
_cell.angle_alpha   90.00
_cell.angle_beta   90.00
_cell.angle_gamma   90.00
#
_symmetry.space_group_name_H-M   'P 1'
#
loop_
_entity.id
_entity.type
_entity.pdbx_description
1 polymer ?
#
loop_
_entity_poly.entity_id
_entity_poly.type
_entity_poly.pdbx_seq_one_letter_code
_entity_poly.pdbx_strand_id
1 'polypeptide(L)' 'PHGRALSAFRYYVTDLWRRTLRRRSQRDGFTWDRMTKLADDWFPQPRILHPWPQQRFAVTHPR' A
#
# COMPACT_ATOMS: atom_id res chain seq x y z
N PRO A 1 1.35 -9.74 13.37
CA PRO A 1 0.73 -10.22 12.10
C PRO A 1 0.06 -9.13 11.22
N HIS A 2 0.50 -7.86 11.28
CA HIS A 2 -0.14 -6.73 10.55
C HIS A 2 0.40 -6.51 9.12
N GLY A 3 1.53 -7.13 8.76
CA GLY A 3 2.14 -6.95 7.44
C GLY A 3 1.29 -7.52 6.30
N ARG A 4 0.58 -8.63 6.51
CA ARG A 4 -0.22 -9.29 5.45
C ARG A 4 -1.39 -8.42 4.98
N ALA A 5 -2.08 -7.75 5.91
CA ALA A 5 -3.19 -6.86 5.58
C ALA A 5 -2.71 -5.64 4.75
N LEU A 6 -1.57 -5.05 5.13
CA LEU A 6 -0.97 -3.93 4.38
C LEU A 6 -0.51 -4.34 2.98
N SER A 7 0.12 -5.51 2.85
CA SER A 7 0.50 -6.04 1.53
C SER A 7 -0.72 -6.32 0.65
N ALA A 8 -1.79 -6.89 1.22
CA ALA A 8 -3.04 -7.13 0.49
C ALA A 8 -3.69 -5.80 0.04
N PHE A 9 -3.74 -4.81 0.92
CA PHE A 9 -4.25 -3.48 0.58
C PHE A 9 -3.48 -2.86 -0.59
N ARG A 10 -2.14 -2.87 -0.52
CA ARG A 10 -1.29 -2.36 -1.61
C ARG A 10 -1.54 -3.10 -2.92
N TYR A 11 -1.69 -4.42 -2.87
CA TYR A 11 -2.00 -5.24 -4.05
C TYR A 11 -3.32 -4.82 -4.70
N TYR A 12 -4.40 -4.70 -3.93
CA TYR A 12 -5.72 -4.34 -4.47
C TYR A 12 -5.76 -2.93 -5.06
N VAL A 13 -5.13 -1.95 -4.39
CA VAL A 13 -5.01 -0.58 -4.93
C VAL A 13 -4.26 -0.58 -6.25
N THR A 14 -3.17 -1.36 -6.33
CA THR A 14 -2.38 -1.50 -7.56
C THR A 14 -3.22 -2.14 -8.68
N ASP A 15 -3.99 -3.20 -8.41
CA ASP A 15 -4.85 -3.83 -9.43
C ASP A 15 -5.93 -2.87 -9.95
N LEU A 16 -6.57 -2.10 -9.08
CA LEU A 16 -7.56 -1.08 -9.47
C LEU A 16 -6.96 0.01 -10.35
N TRP A 17 -5.77 0.49 -10.00
CA TRP A 17 -5.07 1.49 -10.80
C TRP A 17 -4.68 0.92 -12.17
N ARG A 18 -4.19 -0.33 -12.25
CA ARG A 18 -3.91 -1.03 -13.51
C ARG A 18 -5.13 -1.08 -14.42
N ARG A 19 -6.28 -1.53 -13.89
CA ARG A 19 -7.55 -1.62 -14.64
C ARG A 19 -8.01 -0.25 -15.15
N THR A 20 -7.78 0.79 -14.36
CA THR A 20 -8.15 2.17 -14.72
C THR A 20 -7.25 2.71 -15.83
N LEU A 21 -5.93 2.46 -15.76
CA LEU A 21 -4.99 2.83 -16.82
C LEU A 21 -5.25 2.07 -18.13
N ARG A 22 -5.52 0.77 -18.07
CA ARG A 22 -5.89 -0.02 -19.26
C ARG A 22 -7.14 0.54 -19.96
N ARG A 23 -8.18 0.86 -19.18
CA ARG A 23 -9.42 1.47 -19.71
C ARG A 23 -9.16 2.84 -20.34
N ARG A 24 -8.31 3.67 -19.73
CA ARG A 24 -8.02 5.03 -20.23
C ARG A 24 -7.07 5.06 -21.43
N SER A 25 -6.12 4.13 -21.50
CA SER A 25 -5.00 4.25 -22.44
C SER A 25 -5.33 3.86 -23.88
N GLN A 26 -6.48 3.23 -24.18
CA GLN A 26 -6.78 2.54 -25.46
C GLN A 26 -5.72 1.52 -25.96
N ARG A 27 -4.57 1.43 -25.31
CA ARG A 27 -3.43 0.58 -25.66
C ARG A 27 -3.38 -0.55 -24.66
N ASP A 28 -3.74 -1.74 -25.11
CA ASP A 28 -3.96 -2.92 -24.26
C ASP A 28 -2.67 -3.50 -23.63
N GLY A 29 -1.50 -2.96 -23.99
CA GLY A 29 -0.18 -3.47 -23.61
C GLY A 29 0.30 -3.14 -22.20
N PHE A 30 -0.60 -2.78 -21.27
CA PHE A 30 -0.20 -2.45 -19.90
C PHE A 30 0.00 -3.73 -19.06
N THR A 31 1.23 -4.26 -19.12
CA THR A 31 1.67 -5.48 -18.43
C THR A 31 1.78 -5.32 -16.92
N TRP A 32 1.79 -6.44 -16.21
CA TRP A 32 1.96 -6.43 -14.76
C TRP A 32 3.35 -5.90 -14.35
N ASP A 33 4.40 -6.19 -15.11
CA ASP A 33 5.75 -5.73 -14.80
C ASP A 33 5.88 -4.20 -14.82
N ARG A 34 5.28 -3.55 -15.83
CA ARG A 34 5.29 -2.09 -15.94
C ARG A 34 4.53 -1.45 -14.79
N MET A 35 3.42 -2.06 -14.40
CA MET A 35 2.63 -1.56 -13.29
C MET A 35 3.30 -1.80 -11.93
N THR A 36 4.04 -2.88 -11.78
CA THR A 36 4.82 -3.15 -10.55
C THR A 36 5.87 -2.07 -10.36
N LYS A 37 6.60 -1.70 -11.43
CA LYS A 37 7.56 -0.57 -11.38
C LYS A 37 6.88 0.74 -10.97
N LEU A 38 5.76 1.09 -11.61
CA LEU A 38 4.99 2.27 -11.23
C LEU A 38 4.48 2.21 -9.78
N ALA A 39 4.03 1.05 -9.32
CA ALA A 39 3.58 0.90 -7.95
C ALA A 39 4.74 1.05 -6.95
N ASP A 40 5.94 0.59 -7.29
CA ASP A 40 7.13 0.73 -6.45
C ASP A 40 7.65 2.17 -6.42
N ASP A 41 7.54 2.89 -7.54
CA ASP A 41 7.92 4.30 -7.64
C ASP A 41 6.94 5.22 -6.88
N TRP A 42 5.63 4.92 -6.93
CA TRP A 42 4.58 5.82 -6.43
C TRP A 42 4.00 5.42 -5.07
N PHE A 43 4.02 4.13 -4.70
CA PHE A 43 3.51 3.69 -3.41
C PHE A 43 4.64 3.27 -2.48
N PRO A 44 4.67 3.80 -1.24
CA PRO A 44 5.65 3.36 -0.26
C PRO A 44 5.48 1.87 0.04
N GLN A 45 6.60 1.17 0.22
CA GLN A 45 6.54 -0.20 0.71
C GLN A 45 5.97 -0.20 2.14
N PRO A 46 5.03 -1.11 2.46
CA PRO A 46 4.41 -1.15 3.76
C PRO A 46 5.44 -1.51 4.83
N ARG A 47 5.87 -0.51 5.59
CA ARG A 47 6.78 -0.66 6.73
C ARG A 47 5.99 -0.42 8.00
N ILE A 48 6.02 -1.40 8.91
CA ILE A 48 5.49 -1.21 10.27
C ILE A 48 6.52 -0.36 11.00
N LEU A 49 6.38 0.96 10.90
CA LEU A 49 7.34 1.93 11.44
C LEU A 49 7.16 2.19 12.94
N HIS A 50 6.04 1.79 13.53
CA HIS A 50 5.76 2.06 14.93
C HIS A 50 6.06 0.86 15.84
N PRO A 51 6.85 1.04 16.91
CA PRO A 51 6.81 0.11 18.04
C PRO A 51 5.38 0.09 18.63
N TRP A 52 4.99 -1.10 19.10
CA TRP A 52 3.65 -1.40 19.60
C TRP A 52 3.16 -0.41 20.68
N PRO A 53 1.82 -0.23 20.83
CA PRO A 53 1.16 0.86 21.57
C PRO A 53 1.47 1.01 23.06
N GLN A 54 2.21 0.09 23.72
CA GLN A 54 2.61 0.26 25.13
C GLN A 54 3.38 1.57 25.39
N GLN A 55 4.07 2.11 24.38
CA GLN A 55 4.75 3.42 24.49
C GLN A 55 3.90 4.61 24.01
N ARG A 56 2.80 4.37 23.30
CA ARG A 56 2.01 5.44 22.65
C ARG A 56 0.95 6.03 23.57
N PHE A 57 0.57 5.32 24.64
CA PHE A 57 -0.40 5.74 25.65
C PHE A 57 0.19 5.76 27.07
N ALA A 58 1.41 6.29 27.24
CA ALA A 58 1.85 6.73 28.56
C ALA A 58 1.19 8.07 28.93
N VAL A 59 -0.14 8.14 28.84
CA VAL A 59 -0.89 9.25 29.43
C VAL A 59 -1.07 8.87 30.90
N THR A 60 -0.20 9.42 31.74
CA THR A 60 -0.44 9.45 33.18
C THR A 60 -1.65 10.34 33.39
N HIS A 61 -2.84 9.77 33.52
CA HIS A 61 -3.99 10.52 34.06
C HIS A 61 -3.74 10.69 35.57
N PRO A 62 -3.48 11.91 36.08
CA PRO A 62 -3.67 12.15 37.50
C PRO A 62 -5.19 12.16 37.73
N ARG A 63 -5.60 11.56 38.86
CA ARG A 63 -7.00 11.38 39.27
C ARG A 63 -7.83 12.66 39.21
#